data_AF-A0AAU2NSL4-F1
#
_entry.id   AF-A0AAU2NSL4-F1
#
_cell.length_a   1.000
_cell.length_b   1.000
_cell.length_c   1.000
_cell.angle_alpha   90.00
_cell.angle_beta   90.00
_cell.angle_gamma   90.00
#
_symmetry.space_group_name_H-M   'P 1'
#
loop_
_entity.id
_entity.type
_entity.pdbx_description
1 polymer ?
#
loop_
_entity_poly.entity_id
_entity_poly.type
_entity_poly.pdbx_seq_one_letter_code
_entity_poly.pdbx_strand_id
1 'polypeptide(L)'
;MTADHETTPRPPHQVLDGTDIARVITRIAHEIVERAKGAEDVVLLGIHTRGVHLARRLHARLAQITGRDIPLGTLDITMYRDDLRLKPARALEHTEIPGDGIDGRLVILVDDVLFSGRTIRAALDALSDIGRPRAVQLAVLVDRGHRELPIRADYVGKNLPTSLREAVQVRLADTDGVDAVLVGDRDYAARSSQALASRPSEPHLPE
;
A
#
# COMPACT_ATOMS: atom_id res chain seq x y z
N MET A 1 29.68 25.76 11.02
CA MET A 1 29.72 24.62 11.96
C MET A 1 28.34 24.53 12.61
N THR A 2 27.35 24.11 11.84
CA THR A 2 25.99 23.88 12.34
C THR A 2 25.99 22.50 12.96
N ALA A 3 25.78 22.43 14.26
CA ALA A 3 25.57 21.16 14.96
C ALA A 3 24.38 20.46 14.31
N ASP A 4 24.63 19.37 13.59
CA ASP A 4 23.61 18.39 13.27
C ASP A 4 23.06 17.90 14.60
N HIS A 5 21.89 18.39 15.00
CA HIS A 5 21.14 17.75 16.07
C HIS A 5 20.78 16.36 15.57
N GLU A 6 21.60 15.40 15.96
CA GLU A 6 21.45 13.97 15.71
C GLU A 6 20.13 13.53 16.34
N THR A 7 19.04 13.70 15.58
CA THR A 7 17.70 13.39 16.06
C THR A 7 17.64 11.87 16.21
N THR A 8 17.40 11.41 17.44
CA THR A 8 17.25 10.00 17.79
C THR A 8 16.26 9.35 16.82
N PRO A 9 16.63 8.25 16.15
CA PRO A 9 15.74 7.59 15.20
C PRO A 9 14.44 7.16 15.89
N ARG A 10 13.30 7.44 15.26
CA ARG A 10 11.99 7.14 15.85
C ARG A 10 11.60 5.67 15.61
N PRO A 11 11.29 4.88 16.66
CA PRO A 11 10.84 3.51 16.50
C PRO A 11 9.50 3.46 15.75
N PRO A 12 9.24 2.37 15.01
CA PRO A 12 7.92 2.10 14.48
C PRO A 12 6.88 2.06 15.61
N HIS A 13 5.83 2.87 15.48
CA HIS A 13 4.68 2.86 16.37
C HIS A 13 3.41 2.61 15.56
N GLN A 14 2.42 1.98 16.19
CA GLN A 14 1.18 1.61 15.54
C GLN A 14 0.26 2.82 15.38
N VAL A 15 -0.27 3.00 14.17
CA VAL A 15 -1.19 4.08 13.81
C VAL A 15 -2.56 3.59 13.36
N LEU A 16 -2.68 2.29 13.02
CA LEU A 16 -3.94 1.57 12.81
C LEU A 16 -3.80 0.15 13.34
N ASP A 17 -4.82 -0.32 14.05
CA ASP A 17 -5.00 -1.74 14.40
C ASP A 17 -5.91 -2.48 13.40
N GLY A 18 -6.13 -3.78 13.62
CA GLY A 18 -7.01 -4.57 12.75
C GLY A 18 -8.47 -4.10 12.74
N THR A 19 -8.98 -3.57 13.85
CA THR A 19 -10.35 -3.01 13.92
C THR A 19 -10.44 -1.73 13.10
N ASP A 20 -9.42 -0.89 13.13
CA ASP A 20 -9.31 0.31 12.30
C ASP A 20 -9.24 -0.06 10.81
N ILE A 21 -8.39 -1.03 10.43
CA ILE A 21 -8.26 -1.49 9.04
C ILE A 21 -9.60 -2.04 8.55
N ALA A 22 -10.29 -2.86 9.34
CA ALA A 22 -11.61 -3.38 8.98
C ALA A 22 -12.63 -2.25 8.76
N ARG A 23 -12.68 -1.24 9.64
CA ARG A 23 -13.56 -0.06 9.49
C ARG A 23 -13.22 0.74 8.24
N VAL A 24 -11.93 0.93 7.96
CA VAL A 24 -11.46 1.63 6.77
C VAL A 24 -11.88 0.92 5.49
N ILE A 25 -11.71 -0.41 5.41
CA ILE A 25 -12.12 -1.19 4.24
C ILE A 25 -13.64 -1.09 4.03
N THR A 26 -14.43 -1.19 5.11
CA THR A 26 -15.89 -1.02 5.02
C THR A 26 -16.26 0.38 4.50
N ARG A 27 -15.60 1.44 4.98
CA ARG A 27 -15.84 2.81 4.48
C ARG A 27 -15.51 2.93 2.99
N ILE A 28 -14.36 2.45 2.56
CA ILE A 28 -13.98 2.45 1.13
C ILE A 28 -15.01 1.69 0.28
N ALA A 29 -15.51 0.54 0.77
CA ALA A 29 -16.53 -0.22 0.07
C ALA A 29 -17.82 0.59 -0.14
N HIS A 30 -18.30 1.30 0.88
CA HIS A 30 -19.46 2.21 0.74
C HIS A 30 -19.19 3.34 -0.26
N GLU A 31 -18.02 3.99 -0.18
CA GLU A 31 -17.64 5.06 -1.11
C GLU A 31 -17.60 4.57 -2.58
N ILE A 32 -17.14 3.34 -2.81
CA ILE A 32 -17.15 2.73 -4.15
C ILE A 32 -18.59 2.53 -4.63
N VAL A 33 -19.45 1.94 -3.81
CA VAL A 33 -20.86 1.71 -4.17
C VAL A 33 -21.58 3.01 -4.50
N GLU A 34 -21.37 4.05 -3.71
CA GLU A 34 -21.95 5.38 -3.92
C GLU A 34 -21.47 6.02 -5.22
N ARG A 35 -20.15 6.04 -5.47
CA ARG A 35 -19.57 6.71 -6.64
C ARG A 35 -19.78 5.94 -7.94
N ALA A 36 -19.79 4.61 -7.88
CA ALA A 36 -19.98 3.73 -9.04
C ALA A 36 -21.44 3.35 -9.28
N LYS A 37 -22.41 4.07 -8.68
CA LYS A 37 -23.86 3.85 -8.88
C LYS A 37 -24.31 2.39 -8.70
N GLY A 38 -23.80 1.72 -7.68
CA GLY A 38 -24.10 0.31 -7.41
C GLY A 38 -23.05 -0.69 -7.90
N ALA A 39 -21.92 -0.22 -8.43
CA ALA A 39 -20.73 -1.02 -8.77
C ALA A 39 -20.96 -2.14 -9.81
N GLU A 40 -21.91 -1.96 -10.73
CA GLU A 40 -22.30 -2.99 -11.70
C GLU A 40 -21.24 -3.29 -12.77
N ASP A 41 -20.34 -2.34 -13.03
CA ASP A 41 -19.28 -2.44 -14.02
C ASP A 41 -17.87 -2.32 -13.43
N VAL A 42 -17.76 -2.50 -12.12
CA VAL A 42 -16.50 -2.44 -11.38
C VAL A 42 -15.72 -3.75 -11.55
N VAL A 43 -14.42 -3.62 -11.75
CA VAL A 43 -13.44 -4.71 -11.64
C VAL A 43 -12.40 -4.29 -10.61
N LEU A 44 -12.18 -5.11 -9.59
CA LEU A 44 -11.11 -4.88 -8.61
C LEU A 44 -9.83 -5.58 -9.06
N LEU A 45 -8.72 -4.86 -9.06
CA LEU A 45 -7.39 -5.45 -9.31
C LEU A 45 -6.45 -5.09 -8.16
N GLY A 46 -6.05 -6.10 -7.39
CA GLY A 46 -5.05 -5.92 -6.35
C GLY A 46 -3.63 -5.91 -6.91
N ILE A 47 -2.85 -4.88 -6.58
CA ILE A 47 -1.44 -4.81 -6.97
C ILE A 47 -0.62 -5.65 -6.00
N HIS A 48 0.27 -6.50 -6.52
CA HIS A 48 1.11 -7.34 -5.68
C HIS A 48 2.08 -6.52 -4.80
N THR A 49 2.29 -6.91 -3.54
CA THR A 49 1.76 -8.12 -2.86
C THR A 49 0.55 -7.81 -1.98
N ARG A 50 0.67 -6.89 -1.03
CA ARG A 50 -0.39 -6.61 -0.02
C ARG A 50 -1.67 -6.02 -0.60
N GLY A 51 -1.59 -5.32 -1.74
CA GLY A 51 -2.76 -4.83 -2.46
C GLY A 51 -3.74 -5.95 -2.85
N VAL A 52 -3.25 -7.16 -3.12
CA VAL A 52 -4.09 -8.35 -3.40
C VAL A 52 -4.93 -8.75 -2.21
N HIS A 53 -4.35 -8.79 -1.01
CA HIS A 53 -5.09 -9.14 0.20
C HIS A 53 -6.13 -8.08 0.56
N LEU A 54 -5.79 -6.80 0.38
CA LEU A 54 -6.74 -5.70 0.56
C LEU A 54 -7.87 -5.76 -0.47
N ALA A 55 -7.57 -6.08 -1.74
CA ALA A 55 -8.58 -6.24 -2.79
C ALA A 55 -9.55 -7.38 -2.47
N ARG A 56 -9.06 -8.53 -1.96
CA ARG A 56 -9.91 -9.65 -1.52
C ARG A 56 -10.84 -9.25 -0.38
N ARG A 57 -10.33 -8.52 0.62
CA ARG A 57 -11.15 -8.03 1.74
C ARG A 57 -12.19 -7.02 1.28
N LEU A 58 -11.82 -6.13 0.37
CA LEU A 58 -12.71 -5.13 -0.22
C LEU A 58 -13.81 -5.79 -1.07
N HIS A 59 -13.44 -6.75 -1.91
CA HIS A 59 -14.37 -7.59 -2.68
C HIS A 59 -15.43 -8.25 -1.77
N ALA A 60 -15.01 -8.90 -0.69
CA ALA A 60 -15.92 -9.53 0.25
C ALA A 60 -16.91 -8.52 0.89
N ARG A 61 -16.44 -7.30 1.21
CA ARG A 61 -17.30 -6.23 1.74
C ARG A 61 -18.27 -5.70 0.69
N LEU A 62 -17.82 -5.47 -0.53
CA LEU A 62 -18.69 -5.03 -1.62
C LEU A 62 -19.76 -6.08 -1.93
N ALA A 63 -19.42 -7.37 -1.93
CA ALA A 63 -20.39 -8.44 -2.13
C ALA A 63 -21.47 -8.46 -1.02
N GLN A 64 -21.08 -8.23 0.23
CA GLN A 64 -22.03 -8.10 1.35
C GLN A 64 -22.96 -6.89 1.21
N ILE A 65 -22.43 -5.74 0.75
CA ILE A 65 -23.21 -4.50 0.62
C ILE A 65 -24.15 -4.54 -0.58
N THR A 66 -23.67 -5.07 -1.71
CA THR A 66 -24.39 -5.01 -3.00
C THR A 66 -25.22 -6.26 -3.27
N GLY A 67 -24.92 -7.38 -2.60
CA GLY A 67 -25.48 -8.70 -2.91
C GLY A 67 -24.99 -9.29 -4.24
N ARG A 68 -23.92 -8.74 -4.83
CA ARG A 68 -23.38 -9.15 -6.14
C ARG A 68 -21.93 -9.60 -6.02
N ASP A 69 -21.54 -10.51 -6.89
CA ASP A 69 -20.15 -10.91 -7.03
C ASP A 69 -19.42 -9.93 -7.97
N ILE A 70 -18.46 -9.18 -7.44
CA ILE A 70 -17.69 -8.19 -8.22
C ILE A 70 -16.43 -8.85 -8.75
N PRO A 71 -16.15 -8.80 -10.06
CA PRO A 71 -14.93 -9.36 -10.64
C PRO A 71 -13.67 -8.90 -9.90
N LEU A 72 -12.86 -9.86 -9.48
CA LEU A 72 -11.63 -9.65 -8.73
C LEU A 72 -10.46 -10.30 -9.46
N GLY A 73 -9.37 -9.56 -9.61
CA GLY A 73 -8.12 -10.05 -10.17
C GLY A 73 -6.91 -9.50 -9.42
N THR A 74 -5.73 -9.82 -9.95
CA THR A 74 -4.43 -9.42 -9.42
C THR A 74 -3.56 -8.87 -10.56
N LEU A 75 -2.65 -7.96 -10.21
CA LEU A 75 -1.75 -7.34 -11.18
C LEU A 75 -0.32 -7.38 -10.64
N ASP A 76 0.54 -8.14 -11.32
CA ASP A 76 1.99 -8.03 -11.14
C ASP A 76 2.54 -6.95 -12.06
N ILE A 77 3.17 -5.95 -11.46
CA ILE A 77 3.75 -4.80 -12.15
C ILE A 77 5.28 -4.91 -12.24
N THR A 78 5.88 -6.01 -11.78
CA THR A 78 7.33 -6.14 -11.62
C THR A 78 8.08 -5.76 -12.88
N MET A 79 7.64 -6.23 -14.05
CA MET A 79 8.27 -5.94 -15.35
C MET A 79 8.10 -4.49 -15.85
N TYR A 80 7.18 -3.72 -15.26
CA TYR A 80 6.85 -2.35 -15.68
C TYR A 80 7.53 -1.28 -14.82
N ARG A 81 8.30 -1.69 -13.80
CA ARG A 81 8.96 -0.76 -12.89
C ARG A 81 10.16 -0.11 -13.57
N ASP A 82 10.26 1.21 -13.42
CA ASP A 82 11.35 2.02 -13.95
C ASP A 82 12.68 1.84 -13.19
N ASP A 83 12.63 1.28 -12.00
CA ASP A 83 13.75 1.10 -11.08
C ASP A 83 14.33 -0.32 -11.04
N LEU A 84 13.98 -1.18 -12.02
CA LEU A 84 14.41 -2.59 -12.08
C LEU A 84 15.92 -2.80 -11.98
N ARG A 85 16.72 -1.87 -12.51
CA ARG A 85 18.20 -1.95 -12.46
C ARG A 85 18.80 -1.49 -11.13
N LEU A 86 18.03 -0.78 -10.31
CA LEU A 86 18.50 -0.14 -9.07
C LEU A 86 18.11 -0.92 -7.82
N LYS A 87 17.20 -1.90 -7.94
CA LYS A 87 16.69 -2.69 -6.82
C LYS A 87 16.95 -4.18 -7.03
N PRO A 88 17.00 -4.96 -5.94
CA PRO A 88 17.11 -6.41 -6.03
C PRO A 88 15.97 -6.98 -6.89
N ALA A 89 16.29 -8.02 -7.68
CA ALA A 89 15.29 -8.75 -8.43
C ALA A 89 14.22 -9.30 -7.47
N ARG A 90 12.95 -9.10 -7.83
CA ARG A 90 11.82 -9.74 -7.17
C ARG A 90 11.36 -10.90 -8.06
N ALA A 91 10.86 -11.96 -7.44
CA ALA A 91 10.19 -13.02 -8.17
C ALA A 91 8.96 -12.42 -8.89
N LEU A 92 8.73 -12.89 -10.12
CA LEU A 92 7.52 -12.55 -10.85
C LEU A 92 6.33 -13.23 -10.18
N GLU A 93 5.25 -12.48 -10.02
CA GLU A 93 3.98 -12.96 -9.52
C GLU A 93 3.01 -13.13 -10.70
N HIS A 94 1.93 -13.88 -10.51
CA HIS A 94 0.95 -14.05 -11.58
C HIS A 94 -0.04 -12.89 -11.61
N THR A 95 -0.25 -12.33 -12.81
CA THR A 95 -1.36 -11.41 -13.12
C THR A 95 -2.58 -12.24 -13.50
N GLU A 96 -3.67 -12.07 -12.77
CA GLU A 96 -4.94 -12.75 -13.01
C GLU A 96 -6.01 -11.71 -13.33
N ILE A 97 -6.56 -11.77 -14.55
CA ILE A 97 -7.65 -10.89 -14.98
C ILE A 97 -8.93 -11.72 -15.06
N PRO A 98 -10.07 -11.22 -14.54
CA PRO A 98 -11.35 -11.92 -14.64
C PRO A 98 -11.71 -12.25 -16.10
N GLY A 99 -12.46 -13.34 -16.31
CA GLY A 99 -12.75 -13.88 -17.65
C GLY A 99 -13.43 -12.89 -18.61
N ASP A 100 -14.22 -11.96 -18.09
CA ASP A 100 -14.88 -10.91 -18.87
C ASP A 100 -13.94 -9.77 -19.31
N GLY A 101 -12.67 -9.81 -18.88
CA GLY A 101 -11.66 -8.78 -19.16
C GLY A 101 -11.91 -7.47 -18.44
N ILE A 102 -11.24 -6.42 -18.92
CA ILE A 102 -11.32 -5.04 -18.36
C ILE A 102 -11.89 -4.01 -19.36
N ASP A 103 -12.18 -4.41 -20.59
CA ASP A 103 -12.59 -3.50 -21.65
C ASP A 103 -13.93 -2.82 -21.32
N GLY A 104 -13.95 -1.49 -21.40
CA GLY A 104 -15.14 -0.68 -21.10
C GLY A 104 -15.57 -0.67 -19.62
N ARG A 105 -14.86 -1.38 -18.74
CA ARG A 105 -15.16 -1.48 -17.30
C ARG A 105 -14.58 -0.30 -16.52
N LEU A 106 -15.07 -0.11 -15.29
CA LEU A 106 -14.41 0.72 -14.28
C LEU A 106 -13.43 -0.17 -13.50
N VAL A 107 -12.13 0.00 -13.73
CA VAL A 107 -11.11 -0.73 -12.99
C VAL A 107 -10.73 0.05 -11.74
N ILE A 108 -10.78 -0.59 -10.57
CA ILE A 108 -10.27 -0.02 -9.33
C ILE A 108 -9.00 -0.79 -8.95
N LEU A 109 -7.86 -0.12 -9.09
CA LEU A 109 -6.58 -0.59 -8.57
C LEU A 109 -6.58 -0.49 -7.05
N VAL A 110 -6.09 -1.52 -6.38
CA VAL A 110 -6.00 -1.57 -4.92
C VAL A 110 -4.55 -1.76 -4.49
N ASP A 111 -4.05 -0.84 -3.67
CA ASP A 111 -2.69 -0.87 -3.13
C ASP A 111 -2.68 -0.59 -1.61
N ASP A 112 -1.60 -0.94 -0.93
CA ASP A 112 -1.49 -0.73 0.51
C ASP A 112 -1.11 0.73 0.85
N VAL A 113 -0.09 1.28 0.21
CA VAL A 113 0.44 2.61 0.50
C VAL A 113 0.73 3.41 -0.77
N LEU A 114 0.03 4.54 -0.93
CA LEU A 114 0.37 5.53 -1.95
C LEU A 114 1.50 6.47 -1.48
N PHE A 115 2.66 6.39 -2.14
CA PHE A 115 3.84 7.22 -1.89
C PHE A 115 4.20 8.10 -3.10
N SER A 116 5.26 7.80 -3.84
CA SER A 116 5.70 8.61 -5.00
C SER A 116 4.76 8.54 -6.19
N GLY A 117 3.97 7.47 -6.31
CA GLY A 117 3.07 7.18 -7.42
C GLY A 117 3.66 6.25 -8.49
N ARG A 118 4.94 5.87 -8.41
CA ARG A 118 5.62 5.04 -9.43
C ARG A 118 5.02 3.64 -9.58
N THR A 119 4.64 2.99 -8.47
CA THR A 119 3.91 1.71 -8.46
C THR A 119 2.64 1.80 -9.30
N ILE A 120 1.85 2.86 -9.10
CA ILE A 120 0.59 3.05 -9.82
C ILE A 120 0.84 3.39 -11.28
N ARG A 121 1.89 4.17 -11.60
CA ARG A 121 2.27 4.42 -12.99
C ARG A 121 2.57 3.11 -13.74
N ALA A 122 3.37 2.24 -13.13
CA ALA A 122 3.67 0.91 -13.67
C ALA A 122 2.41 0.04 -13.80
N ALA A 123 1.48 0.12 -12.84
CA ALA A 123 0.18 -0.55 -12.94
C ALA A 123 -0.66 -0.05 -14.13
N LEU A 124 -0.68 1.26 -14.39
CA LEU A 124 -1.37 1.84 -15.54
C LEU A 124 -0.74 1.40 -16.88
N ASP A 125 0.58 1.26 -16.93
CA ASP A 125 1.27 0.72 -18.10
C ASP A 125 0.91 -0.76 -18.31
N ALA A 126 0.95 -1.58 -17.26
CA ALA A 126 0.55 -2.99 -17.33
C ALA A 126 -0.90 -3.16 -17.78
N LEU A 127 -1.82 -2.35 -17.27
CA LEU A 127 -3.22 -2.37 -17.71
C LEU A 127 -3.38 -2.03 -19.20
N SER A 128 -2.54 -1.13 -19.73
CA SER A 128 -2.58 -0.72 -21.13
C SER A 128 -2.17 -1.85 -22.09
N ASP A 129 -1.43 -2.85 -21.62
CA ASP A 129 -1.10 -4.03 -22.42
C ASP A 129 -2.21 -5.10 -22.34
N ILE A 130 -3.06 -5.04 -21.30
CA ILE A 130 -4.14 -6.01 -21.04
C ILE A 130 -5.44 -5.62 -21.74
N GLY A 131 -5.82 -4.34 -21.73
CA GLY A 131 -7.11 -3.90 -22.26
C GLY A 131 -7.36 -2.40 -22.20
N ARG A 132 -8.60 -1.98 -22.41
CA ARG A 132 -9.04 -0.59 -22.50
C ARG A 132 -10.21 -0.34 -21.55
N PRO A 133 -9.95 -0.19 -20.24
CA PRO A 133 -10.99 0.19 -19.29
C PRO A 133 -11.55 1.57 -19.62
N ARG A 134 -12.84 1.79 -19.31
CA ARG A 134 -13.49 3.09 -19.48
C ARG A 134 -12.86 4.14 -18.55
N ALA A 135 -12.53 3.70 -17.33
CA ALA A 135 -11.86 4.52 -16.33
C ALA A 135 -11.03 3.62 -15.41
N VAL A 136 -9.96 4.19 -14.86
CA VAL A 136 -9.16 3.57 -13.81
C VAL A 136 -9.20 4.47 -12.59
N GLN A 137 -9.55 3.89 -11.45
CA GLN A 137 -9.53 4.53 -10.14
C GLN A 137 -8.55 3.80 -9.22
N LEU A 138 -8.19 4.46 -8.12
CA LEU A 138 -7.24 3.94 -7.14
C LEU A 138 -7.82 3.99 -5.73
N ALA A 139 -7.82 2.84 -5.06
CA ALA A 139 -8.09 2.69 -3.65
C ALA A 139 -6.81 2.32 -2.89
N VAL A 140 -6.48 3.07 -1.84
CA VAL A 140 -5.34 2.76 -0.98
C VAL A 140 -5.71 2.75 0.50
N LEU A 141 -5.08 1.86 1.26
CA LEU A 141 -5.25 1.85 2.72
C LEU A 141 -4.63 3.12 3.33
N VAL A 142 -3.44 3.52 2.89
CA VAL A 142 -2.74 4.70 3.38
C VAL A 142 -2.29 5.60 2.23
N ASP A 143 -2.52 6.89 2.38
CA ASP A 143 -1.84 7.92 1.60
C ASP A 143 -0.81 8.62 2.50
N ARG A 144 0.48 8.54 2.13
CA ARG A 144 1.56 9.13 2.92
C ARG A 144 2.20 10.39 2.31
N GLY A 145 1.62 10.93 1.23
CA GLY A 145 2.15 12.10 0.52
C GLY A 145 3.42 11.84 -0.30
N HIS A 146 4.20 12.91 -0.54
CA HIS A 146 5.48 12.90 -1.30
C HIS A 146 5.36 12.40 -2.74
N ARG A 147 4.37 12.92 -3.46
CA ARG A 147 4.17 12.59 -4.87
C ARG A 147 5.32 13.08 -5.73
N GLU A 148 5.83 12.18 -6.58
CA GLU A 148 6.76 12.51 -7.67
C GLU A 148 6.03 12.51 -9.02
N LEU A 149 4.87 11.85 -9.09
CA LEU A 149 3.99 11.82 -10.24
C LEU A 149 2.62 12.43 -9.89
N PRO A 150 1.89 13.01 -10.86
CA PRO A 150 0.58 13.63 -10.63
C PRO A 150 -0.53 12.60 -10.43
N ILE A 151 -0.33 11.65 -9.50
CA ILE A 151 -1.21 10.53 -9.21
C ILE A 151 -1.84 10.75 -7.82
N ARG A 152 -3.16 10.63 -7.75
CA ARG A 152 -3.94 10.66 -6.51
C ARG A 152 -4.81 9.43 -6.43
N ALA A 153 -5.11 9.01 -5.20
CA ALA A 153 -6.11 7.98 -4.96
C ALA A 153 -7.51 8.60 -4.93
N ASP A 154 -8.47 7.88 -5.47
CA ASP A 154 -9.89 8.23 -5.41
C ASP A 154 -10.47 7.86 -4.04
N TYR A 155 -9.98 6.76 -3.46
CA TYR A 155 -10.39 6.23 -2.17
C TYR A 155 -9.17 6.09 -1.25
N VAL A 156 -9.19 6.81 -0.12
CA VAL A 156 -8.08 6.80 0.84
C VAL A 156 -8.58 6.33 2.19
N GLY A 157 -7.89 5.33 2.74
CA GLY A 157 -8.18 4.80 4.06
C GLY A 157 -7.75 5.73 5.19
N LYS A 158 -6.49 6.17 5.17
CA LYS A 158 -5.98 7.19 6.09
C LYS A 158 -4.92 8.04 5.41
N ASN A 159 -5.07 9.35 5.53
CA ASN A 159 -3.99 10.29 5.21
C ASN A 159 -3.03 10.35 6.39
N LEU A 160 -1.76 10.01 6.16
CA LEU A 160 -0.70 10.03 7.15
C LEU A 160 0.42 10.95 6.66
N PRO A 161 0.44 12.22 7.09
CA PRO A 161 1.59 13.09 6.86
C PRO A 161 2.84 12.45 7.44
N THR A 162 3.83 12.19 6.59
CA THR A 162 5.12 11.62 7.00
C THR A 162 6.24 12.53 6.52
N SER A 163 7.43 12.38 7.08
CA SER A 163 8.68 12.87 6.50
C SER A 163 9.24 11.85 5.50
N LEU A 164 10.19 12.29 4.65
CA LEU A 164 10.90 11.39 3.73
C LEU A 164 11.75 10.33 4.46
N ARG A 165 12.13 10.60 5.72
CA ARG A 165 12.88 9.67 6.58
C ARG A 165 12.00 8.56 7.16
N GLU A 166 10.70 8.79 7.26
CA GLU A 166 9.76 7.80 7.76
C GLU A 166 9.40 6.74 6.70
N ALA A 167 9.03 5.57 7.18
CA ALA A 167 8.42 4.50 6.43
C ALA A 167 7.05 4.19 7.03
N VAL A 168 6.10 3.85 6.15
CA VAL A 168 4.83 3.24 6.53
C VAL A 168 4.97 1.74 6.27
N GLN A 169 4.71 0.93 7.28
CA GLN A 169 4.71 -0.53 7.16
C GLN A 169 3.29 -1.02 7.38
N VAL A 170 2.70 -1.58 6.33
CA VAL A 170 1.43 -2.28 6.43
C VAL A 170 1.73 -3.75 6.71
N ARG A 171 1.06 -4.30 7.72
CA ARG A 171 1.07 -5.72 8.07
C ARG A 171 -0.36 -6.23 7.97
N LEU A 172 -0.53 -7.36 7.30
CA LEU A 172 -1.84 -8.00 7.14
C LEU A 172 -1.78 -9.41 7.70
N ALA A 173 -2.82 -9.84 8.41
CA ALA A 173 -2.91 -11.18 8.99
C ALA A 173 -2.64 -12.29 7.97
N ASP A 174 -3.07 -12.10 6.72
CA ASP A 174 -2.87 -13.04 5.61
C ASP A 174 -1.39 -13.31 5.26
N THR A 175 -0.49 -12.38 5.58
CA THR A 175 0.94 -12.44 5.17
C THR A 175 1.91 -12.32 6.34
N ASP A 176 1.56 -11.51 7.33
CA ASP A 176 2.41 -11.12 8.45
C ASP A 176 1.87 -11.63 9.81
N GLY A 177 0.73 -12.33 9.83
CA GLY A 177 0.09 -12.89 11.03
C GLY A 177 -0.63 -11.88 11.94
N VAL A 178 -0.55 -10.58 11.62
CA VAL A 178 -1.24 -9.51 12.34
C VAL A 178 -1.65 -8.39 11.41
N ASP A 179 -2.81 -7.79 11.66
CA ASP A 179 -3.25 -6.57 11.02
C ASP A 179 -2.73 -5.34 11.79
N ALA A 180 -1.84 -4.57 11.17
CA ALA A 180 -1.34 -3.31 11.73
C ALA A 180 -0.81 -2.38 10.65
N VAL A 181 -0.91 -1.07 10.90
CA VAL A 181 -0.10 -0.08 10.17
C VAL A 181 0.85 0.57 11.16
N LEU A 182 2.14 0.56 10.85
CA LEU A 182 3.20 1.15 11.66
C LEU A 182 3.86 2.32 10.93
N VAL A 183 4.28 3.34 11.67
CA VAL A 183 5.07 4.48 11.16
C VAL A 183 6.32 4.66 12.01
N GLY A 184 7.47 4.82 11.37
CA GLY A 184 8.74 5.09 12.05
C GLY A 184 9.85 5.37 11.05
N ASP A 185 11.06 5.67 11.54
CA ASP A 185 12.19 5.95 10.65
C ASP A 185 12.60 4.69 9.88
N ARG A 186 12.83 4.83 8.56
CA ARG A 186 13.14 3.71 7.66
C ARG A 186 14.35 2.89 8.12
N ASP A 187 15.36 3.58 8.65
CA ASP A 187 16.63 2.99 9.07
C ASP A 187 16.71 2.80 10.58
N TYR A 188 15.56 2.76 11.28
CA TYR A 188 15.52 2.66 12.74
C TYR A 188 16.37 1.50 13.27
N ALA A 189 16.23 0.29 12.71
CA ALA A 189 16.99 -0.88 13.16
C ALA A 189 18.50 -0.73 12.98
N ALA A 190 18.94 -0.19 11.83
CA ALA A 190 20.37 0.03 11.57
C ALA A 190 20.96 1.11 12.50
N ARG A 191 20.24 2.23 12.66
CA ARG A 191 20.69 3.35 13.51
C ARG A 191 20.63 3.03 14.99
N SER A 192 19.66 2.23 15.44
CA SER A 192 19.55 1.84 16.86
C SER A 192 20.66 0.86 17.25
N SER A 193 21.00 -0.13 16.41
CA SER A 193 22.13 -1.03 16.64
C SER A 193 23.47 -0.28 16.67
N GLN A 194 23.68 0.69 15.77
CA GLN A 194 24.90 1.49 15.74
C GLN A 194 25.02 2.40 16.98
N ALA A 195 23.91 3.02 17.42
CA ALA A 195 23.86 3.85 18.62
C ALA A 195 24.05 3.04 19.93
N LEU A 196 23.63 1.78 19.97
CA LEU A 196 23.88 0.87 21.09
C LEU A 196 25.35 0.44 21.14
N ALA A 197 25.99 0.20 20.00
CA ALA A 197 27.40 -0.20 19.91
C ALA A 197 28.39 0.93 20.26
N SER A 198 27.98 2.20 20.12
CA SER A 198 28.81 3.36 20.42
C SER A 198 28.65 3.92 21.85
N ARG A 199 27.89 3.25 22.72
CA ARG A 199 27.82 3.62 24.15
C ARG A 199 29.13 3.26 24.86
N PRO A 200 29.81 4.21 25.52
CA PRO A 200 31.00 3.89 26.32
C PRO A 200 30.60 2.94 27.44
N SER A 201 31.35 1.84 27.59
CA SER A 201 31.23 0.91 28.71
C SER A 201 31.47 1.67 30.01
N GLU A 202 30.47 1.65 30.92
CA GLU A 202 30.61 2.24 32.26
C GLU A 202 31.87 1.68 32.93
N PRO A 203 32.74 2.54 33.50
CA PRO A 203 33.89 2.06 34.24
C PRO A 203 33.39 1.28 35.46
N HIS A 204 33.73 -0.01 35.49
CA HIS A 204 33.56 -0.87 36.65
C HIS A 204 34.39 -0.26 37.79
N LEU A 205 33.72 0.37 38.76
CA LEU A 205 34.38 0.80 40.00
C LEU A 205 34.71 -0.45 40.82
N PRO A 206 35.99 -0.73 41.14
CA PRO A 206 36.33 -1.76 42.11
C PRO A 206 35.97 -1.27 43.52
N GLU A 207 35.56 -2.21 44.37
CA GLU A 207 35.15 -2.05 45.78
C GLU A 207 36.22 -1.43 46.69
#